data_AF-A0A4Y2F3E4-F1
#
_entry.id   AF-A0A4Y2F3E4-F1
#
_cell.length_a   1.000
_cell.length_b   1.000
_cell.length_c   1.000
_cell.angle_alpha   90.00
_cell.angle_beta   90.00
_cell.angle_gamma   90.00
#
_symmetry.space_group_name_H-M   'P 1'
#
loop_
_entity.id
_entity.type
_entity.pdbx_description
1 polymer ?
#
loop_
_entity_poly.entity_id
_entity_poly.type
_entity_poly.pdbx_seq_one_letter_code
_entity_poly.pdbx_strand_id
1 'polypeptide(L)'
;MIMRCTPTGPGLAELAAINFAAGWALERNVKIKVFSDSKSSIEAIRSPKVKSNFVLSVKDNLYNAKDLVSLVWVKAHAGNPGNEQADHFAKIASSCGADMSIPAHYSYAKRVCKEFLMNEWNSYWKNSTTGKRTKEILPSANLDLLISNKYVIYLFTNHGPFPAYLCRFKILNNPDCLCGEHGDVDHYLTSCMYTKDYHLLLPTGAARTDWTRKLCKNYLFLNRLKSIFEISRKICDHLQRL
;
A
#
# COMPACT_ATOMS: atom_id res chain seq x y z
N MET A 1 -37.03 14.01 -0.96
CA MET A 1 -35.89 14.57 -1.72
C MET A 1 -34.92 13.43 -1.99
N ILE A 2 -34.44 13.27 -3.24
CA ILE A 2 -33.56 12.17 -3.65
C ILE A 2 -32.13 12.73 -3.73
N MET A 3 -31.21 12.20 -2.92
CA MET A 3 -29.85 12.75 -2.77
C MET A 3 -28.77 11.73 -3.14
N ARG A 4 -27.72 12.20 -3.78
CA ARG A 4 -26.51 11.46 -4.14
C ARG A 4 -25.35 11.87 -3.24
N CYS A 5 -24.71 10.91 -2.58
CA CYS A 5 -23.56 11.20 -1.71
C CYS A 5 -22.25 11.29 -2.51
N THR A 6 -21.48 12.37 -2.32
CA THR A 6 -20.14 12.52 -2.92
C THR A 6 -19.12 12.95 -1.85
N PRO A 7 -17.94 12.29 -1.76
CA PRO A 7 -17.50 11.11 -2.52
C PRO A 7 -18.13 9.79 -2.04
N THR A 8 -18.23 8.81 -2.93
CA THR A 8 -18.91 7.53 -2.72
C THR A 8 -18.07 6.56 -1.89
N GLY A 9 -18.40 6.44 -0.60
CA GLY A 9 -17.95 5.34 0.26
C GLY A 9 -19.12 4.38 0.55
N PRO A 10 -18.91 3.05 0.57
CA PRO A 10 -19.96 2.11 0.98
C PRO A 10 -20.42 2.44 2.40
N GLY A 11 -21.72 2.63 2.60
CA GLY A 11 -22.35 3.00 3.88
C GLY A 11 -22.57 4.50 4.11
N LEU A 12 -21.97 5.41 3.33
CA LEU A 12 -22.25 6.86 3.48
C LEU A 12 -23.66 7.22 3.02
N ALA A 13 -24.14 6.61 1.94
CA ALA A 13 -25.51 6.80 1.46
C ALA A 13 -26.55 6.33 2.49
N GLU A 14 -26.29 5.20 3.13
CA GLU A 14 -27.14 4.62 4.18
C GLU A 14 -27.20 5.54 5.41
N LEU A 15 -26.04 6.00 5.89
CA LEU A 15 -25.97 6.96 6.99
C LEU A 15 -26.66 8.29 6.63
N ALA A 16 -26.54 8.76 5.39
CA ALA A 16 -27.21 9.97 4.92
C ALA A 16 -28.74 9.80 4.88
N ALA A 17 -29.24 8.65 4.43
CA ALA A 17 -30.66 8.33 4.44
C ALA A 17 -31.21 8.28 5.88
N ILE A 18 -30.49 7.63 6.80
CA ILE A 18 -30.84 7.60 8.23
C ILE A 18 -30.87 9.01 8.82
N ASN A 19 -29.85 9.82 8.53
CA ASN A 19 -29.74 11.19 9.02
C ASN A 19 -30.89 12.07 8.51
N PHE A 20 -31.23 11.93 7.23
CA PHE A 20 -32.36 12.64 6.62
C PHE A 20 -33.69 12.22 7.25
N ALA A 21 -33.91 10.93 7.46
CA ALA A 21 -35.12 10.42 8.10
C ALA A 21 -35.25 10.96 9.54
N ALA A 22 -34.14 11.03 10.27
CA ALA A 22 -34.10 11.57 11.62
C ALA A 22 -34.44 13.07 11.66
N GLY A 23 -33.83 13.87 10.78
CA GLY A 23 -34.16 15.30 10.65
C GLY A 23 -35.62 15.52 10.26
N TRP A 24 -36.13 14.77 9.29
CA TRP A 24 -37.52 14.85 8.84
C TRP A 24 -38.53 14.52 9.96
N ALA A 25 -38.23 13.50 10.77
CA ALA A 25 -39.04 13.12 11.92
C ALA A 25 -39.05 14.19 13.01
N LEU A 26 -37.88 14.79 13.28
CA LEU A 26 -37.71 15.87 14.25
C LEU A 26 -38.48 17.13 13.81
N GLU A 27 -38.35 17.55 12.55
CA GLU A 27 -39.04 18.72 11.99
C GLU A 27 -40.57 18.61 12.07
N ARG A 28 -41.10 17.42 11.81
CA ARG A 28 -42.55 17.17 11.78
C ARG A 28 -43.10 16.68 13.11
N ASN A 29 -42.23 16.41 14.08
CA ASN A 29 -42.57 15.80 15.35
C ASN A 29 -43.41 14.50 15.19
N VAL A 30 -42.96 13.62 14.29
CA VAL A 30 -43.66 12.36 13.98
C VAL A 30 -42.79 11.15 14.32
N LYS A 31 -43.43 10.13 14.88
CA LYS A 31 -42.74 8.88 15.23
C LYS A 31 -42.64 7.97 14.00
N ILE A 32 -41.42 7.59 13.63
CA ILE A 32 -41.10 6.73 12.49
C ILE A 32 -40.28 5.50 12.90
N LYS A 33 -40.35 4.46 12.06
CA LYS A 33 -39.43 3.33 12.07
C LYS A 33 -38.61 3.34 10.79
N VAL A 34 -37.29 3.36 10.91
CA VAL A 34 -36.35 3.31 9.79
C VAL A 34 -35.79 1.89 9.70
N PHE A 35 -36.08 1.23 8.59
CA PHE A 35 -35.54 -0.09 8.27
C PHE A 35 -34.32 0.09 7.37
N SER A 36 -33.18 -0.46 7.76
CA SER A 36 -31.94 -0.42 6.96
C SER A 36 -31.32 -1.80 6.89
N ASP A 37 -30.87 -2.20 5.70
CA ASP A 37 -30.14 -3.45 5.51
C ASP A 37 -28.63 -3.31 5.78
N SER A 38 -28.17 -2.08 5.96
CA SER A 38 -26.78 -1.73 6.22
C SER A 38 -26.38 -1.98 7.68
N LYS A 39 -26.07 -3.25 7.98
CA LYS A 39 -25.57 -3.64 9.32
C LYS A 39 -24.37 -2.79 9.76
N SER A 40 -23.44 -2.50 8.85
CA SER A 40 -22.26 -1.67 9.13
C SER A 40 -22.61 -0.24 9.53
N SER A 41 -23.63 0.37 8.92
CA SER A 41 -24.09 1.73 9.27
C SER A 41 -24.72 1.76 10.65
N ILE A 42 -25.54 0.75 10.98
CA ILE A 42 -26.14 0.60 12.32
C ILE A 42 -25.06 0.39 13.38
N GLU A 43 -24.06 -0.45 13.10
CA GLU A 43 -22.92 -0.67 13.99
C GLU A 43 -22.06 0.60 14.17
N ALA A 44 -21.87 1.39 13.12
CA ALA A 44 -21.17 2.68 13.20
C ALA A 44 -21.91 3.68 14.10
N ILE A 45 -23.24 3.73 14.01
CA ILE A 45 -24.09 4.57 14.89
C ILE A 45 -24.02 4.06 16.35
N ARG A 46 -24.04 2.75 16.58
CA ARG A 46 -23.96 2.16 17.93
C ARG A 46 -22.57 2.25 18.57
N SER A 47 -21.51 2.28 17.76
CA SER A 47 -20.13 2.29 18.26
C SER A 47 -19.85 3.53 19.12
N PRO A 48 -19.31 3.39 20.35
CA PRO A 48 -18.92 4.55 21.16
C PRO A 48 -17.73 5.32 20.55
N LYS A 49 -16.93 4.65 19.71
CA LYS A 49 -15.80 5.28 19.01
C LYS A 49 -16.30 5.92 17.71
N VAL A 50 -16.19 7.24 17.61
CA VAL A 50 -16.55 8.01 16.40
C VAL A 50 -15.29 8.35 15.63
N LYS A 51 -15.24 7.97 14.34
CA LYS A 51 -14.08 8.20 13.45
C LYS A 51 -14.38 9.20 12.33
N SER A 52 -15.60 9.70 12.25
CA SER A 52 -16.08 10.58 11.18
C SER A 52 -17.00 11.64 11.77
N ASN A 53 -16.76 12.90 11.44
CA ASN A 53 -17.64 14.02 11.82
C ASN A 53 -19.06 13.85 11.25
N PHE A 54 -19.19 13.16 10.11
CA PHE A 54 -20.50 12.85 9.55
C PHE A 54 -21.26 11.81 10.40
N VAL A 55 -20.58 10.77 10.90
CA VAL A 55 -21.21 9.81 11.82
C VAL A 55 -21.60 10.49 13.12
N LEU A 56 -20.81 11.47 13.58
CA LEU A 56 -21.14 12.29 14.75
C LEU A 56 -22.46 13.06 14.52
N SER A 57 -22.59 13.77 13.39
CA SER A 57 -23.81 14.53 13.10
C SER A 57 -25.05 13.63 12.97
N VAL A 58 -24.92 12.43 12.41
CA VAL A 58 -26.02 11.44 12.39
C VAL A 58 -26.43 11.04 13.80
N LYS A 59 -25.46 10.79 14.69
CA LYS A 59 -25.74 10.45 16.10
C LYS A 59 -26.41 11.60 16.83
N ASP A 60 -25.96 12.83 16.63
CA ASP A 60 -26.53 14.02 17.26
C ASP A 60 -27.99 14.23 16.82
N ASN A 61 -28.29 14.06 15.54
CA ASN A 61 -29.67 14.14 15.03
C ASN A 61 -30.55 13.03 15.58
N LEU A 62 -30.05 11.78 15.66
CA LEU A 62 -30.78 10.68 16.27
C LEU A 62 -31.01 10.91 17.77
N TYR A 63 -30.03 11.46 18.48
CA TYR A 63 -30.16 11.83 19.89
C TYR A 63 -31.22 12.91 20.10
N ASN A 64 -31.24 13.94 19.25
CA ASN A 64 -32.22 15.01 19.28
C ASN A 64 -33.64 14.52 18.93
N ALA A 65 -33.75 13.56 18.00
CA ALA A 65 -35.01 12.92 17.66
C ALA A 65 -35.58 12.05 18.80
N LYS A 66 -34.78 11.68 19.81
CA LYS A 66 -35.19 10.88 20.97
C LYS A 66 -36.02 9.64 20.54
N ASP A 67 -37.26 9.53 21.02
CA ASP A 67 -38.16 8.41 20.75
C ASP A 67 -38.94 8.54 19.43
N LEU A 68 -38.70 9.59 18.64
CA LEU A 68 -39.32 9.78 17.33
C LEU A 68 -38.76 8.81 16.29
N VAL A 69 -37.54 8.32 16.44
CA VAL A 69 -36.89 7.47 15.44
C VAL A 69 -36.47 6.15 16.08
N SER A 70 -36.92 5.05 15.49
CA SER A 70 -36.41 3.72 15.82
C SER A 70 -35.73 3.09 14.62
N LEU A 71 -34.52 2.56 14.82
CA LEU A 71 -33.72 1.90 13.78
C LEU A 71 -33.85 0.38 13.88
N VAL A 72 -34.23 -0.25 12.78
CA VAL A 72 -34.40 -1.70 12.67
C VAL A 72 -33.50 -2.23 11.55
N TRP A 73 -32.68 -3.23 11.87
CA TRP A 73 -31.90 -3.94 10.85
C TRP A 73 -32.78 -4.94 10.12
N VAL A 74 -32.73 -4.93 8.79
CA VAL A 74 -33.37 -5.93 7.93
C VAL A 74 -32.33 -6.67 7.09
N LYS A 75 -32.64 -7.87 6.64
CA LYS A 75 -31.70 -8.63 5.79
C LYS A 75 -31.83 -8.16 4.34
N ALA A 76 -30.71 -7.79 3.73
CA ALA A 76 -30.63 -7.49 2.30
C ALA A 76 -31.04 -8.71 1.45
N HIS A 77 -31.70 -8.45 0.31
CA HIS A 77 -32.08 -9.47 -0.69
C HIS A 77 -32.88 -10.66 -0.13
N ALA A 78 -33.73 -10.40 0.87
CA ALA A 78 -34.59 -11.40 1.50
C ALA A 78 -36.04 -11.38 0.98
N GLY A 79 -36.32 -10.74 -0.16
CA GLY A 79 -37.67 -10.62 -0.70
C GLY A 79 -38.54 -9.61 0.05
N ASN A 80 -37.95 -8.63 0.76
CA ASN A 80 -38.71 -7.59 1.46
C ASN A 80 -39.08 -6.48 0.46
N PRO A 81 -40.37 -6.29 0.11
CA PRO A 81 -40.77 -5.34 -0.93
C PRO A 81 -40.36 -3.90 -0.62
N GLY A 82 -40.38 -3.52 0.67
CA GLY A 82 -39.98 -2.18 1.10
C GLY A 82 -38.47 -1.92 0.95
N ASN A 83 -37.63 -2.92 1.28
CA ASN A 83 -36.18 -2.81 1.08
C ASN A 83 -35.83 -2.75 -0.40
N GLU A 84 -36.45 -3.60 -1.22
CA GLU A 84 -36.23 -3.62 -2.66
C GLU A 84 -36.65 -2.30 -3.32
N GLN A 85 -37.75 -1.72 -2.86
CA GLN A 85 -38.19 -0.41 -3.30
C GLN A 85 -37.23 0.70 -2.88
N ALA A 86 -36.70 0.66 -1.65
CA ALA A 86 -35.67 1.59 -1.18
C ALA A 86 -34.38 1.48 -2.02
N ASP A 87 -33.89 0.26 -2.27
CA ASP A 87 -32.73 -0.01 -3.12
C ASP A 87 -32.93 0.50 -4.54
N HIS A 88 -34.12 0.31 -5.11
CA HIS A 88 -34.48 0.81 -6.42
C HIS A 88 -34.39 2.34 -6.48
N PHE A 89 -34.95 3.04 -5.49
CA PHE A 89 -34.84 4.49 -5.42
C PHE A 89 -33.40 4.96 -5.15
N ALA A 90 -32.63 4.26 -4.32
CA ALA A 90 -31.21 4.57 -4.09
C ALA A 90 -30.37 4.42 -5.37
N LYS A 91 -30.64 3.41 -6.20
CA LYS A 91 -30.01 3.25 -7.53
C LYS A 91 -30.36 4.41 -8.46
N ILE A 92 -31.62 4.81 -8.52
CA ILE A 92 -32.04 5.99 -9.31
C ILE A 92 -31.33 7.25 -8.79
N ALA A 93 -31.29 7.44 -7.47
CA ALA A 93 -30.60 8.55 -6.81
C ALA A 93 -29.12 8.64 -7.19
N SER A 94 -28.45 7.50 -7.33
CA SER A 94 -27.04 7.45 -7.69
C SER A 94 -26.73 8.08 -9.06
N SER A 95 -27.72 8.11 -9.96
CA SER A 95 -27.60 8.63 -11.33
C SER A 95 -28.19 10.03 -11.50
N CYS A 96 -29.31 10.34 -10.84
CA CYS A 96 -30.07 11.59 -11.07
C CYS A 96 -30.41 12.37 -9.79
N GLY A 97 -29.91 11.95 -8.64
CA GLY A 97 -30.12 12.65 -7.37
C GLY A 97 -29.35 13.96 -7.27
N ALA A 98 -29.82 14.88 -6.41
CA ALA A 98 -29.10 16.10 -6.10
C ALA A 98 -27.84 15.78 -5.27
N ASP A 99 -26.72 16.43 -5.57
CA ASP A 99 -25.46 16.18 -4.86
C ASP A 99 -25.53 16.65 -3.40
N MET A 100 -25.23 15.74 -2.49
CA MET A 100 -24.99 16.00 -1.08
C MET A 100 -23.49 15.88 -0.82
N SER A 101 -22.88 17.02 -0.48
CA SER A 101 -21.47 17.06 -0.09
C SER A 101 -21.31 16.45 1.30
N ILE A 102 -20.62 15.32 1.38
CA ILE A 102 -20.24 14.70 2.64
C ILE A 102 -18.71 14.72 2.71
N PRO A 103 -18.11 15.12 3.84
CA PRO A 103 -16.66 15.07 4.00
C PRO A 103 -16.11 13.69 3.68
N ALA A 104 -15.06 13.64 2.85
CA ALA A 104 -14.43 12.39 2.48
C ALA A 104 -13.94 11.64 3.72
N HIS A 105 -14.19 10.33 3.78
CA HIS A 105 -13.70 9.52 4.88
C HIS A 105 -12.17 9.45 4.86
N TYR A 106 -11.54 9.35 6.04
CA TYR A 106 -10.07 9.25 6.16
C TYR A 106 -9.49 8.14 5.28
N SER A 107 -10.15 6.97 5.20
CA SER A 107 -9.68 5.87 4.35
C SER A 107 -9.69 6.21 2.86
N TYR A 108 -10.68 6.98 2.40
CA TYR A 108 -10.74 7.47 1.03
C TYR A 108 -9.61 8.45 0.76
N ALA A 109 -9.44 9.47 1.61
CA ALA A 109 -8.37 10.45 1.48
C ALA A 109 -7.00 9.78 1.49
N LYS A 110 -6.76 8.87 2.46
CA LYS A 110 -5.53 8.08 2.54
C LYS A 110 -5.27 7.26 1.27
N ARG A 111 -6.30 6.63 0.71
CA ARG A 111 -6.18 5.85 -0.54
C ARG A 111 -5.78 6.76 -1.70
N VAL A 112 -6.48 7.87 -1.90
CA VAL A 112 -6.20 8.84 -2.97
C VAL A 112 -4.78 9.40 -2.84
N CYS A 113 -4.37 9.82 -1.63
CA CYS A 113 -3.00 10.27 -1.40
C CYS A 113 -1.96 9.18 -1.69
N LYS A 114 -2.23 7.93 -1.28
CA LYS A 114 -1.33 6.80 -1.54
C LYS A 114 -1.21 6.54 -3.05
N GLU A 115 -2.32 6.52 -3.78
CA GLU A 115 -2.34 6.34 -5.24
C GLU A 115 -1.56 7.45 -5.95
N PHE A 116 -1.81 8.71 -5.58
CA PHE A 116 -1.08 9.86 -6.12
C PHE A 116 0.43 9.74 -5.89
N LEU A 117 0.86 9.53 -4.64
CA LEU A 117 2.28 9.40 -4.30
C LEU A 117 2.93 8.22 -5.04
N MET A 118 2.24 7.08 -5.16
CA MET A 118 2.75 5.93 -5.90
C MET A 118 2.94 6.21 -7.39
N ASN A 119 2.03 6.97 -8.00
CA ASN A 119 2.15 7.35 -9.41
C ASN A 119 3.35 8.29 -9.63
N GLU A 120 3.48 9.32 -8.78
CA GLU A 120 4.61 10.25 -8.83
C GLU A 120 5.95 9.53 -8.65
N TRP A 121 6.06 8.66 -7.63
CA TRP A 121 7.27 7.88 -7.38
C TRP A 121 7.61 6.92 -8.52
N ASN A 122 6.62 6.24 -9.10
CA ASN A 122 6.86 5.37 -10.24
C ASN A 122 7.29 6.15 -11.49
N SER A 123 6.70 7.32 -11.72
CA SER A 123 7.09 8.21 -12.83
C SER A 123 8.54 8.66 -12.67
N TYR A 124 8.89 9.18 -11.48
CA TYR A 124 10.27 9.54 -11.14
C TYR A 124 11.24 8.36 -11.29
N TRP A 125 10.86 7.20 -10.75
CA TRP A 125 11.68 5.99 -10.82
C TRP A 125 11.93 5.54 -12.26
N LYS A 126 10.89 5.52 -13.10
CA LYS A 126 11.02 5.15 -14.51
C LYS A 126 11.94 6.12 -15.26
N ASN A 127 11.79 7.42 -15.03
CA ASN A 127 12.49 8.47 -15.77
C ASN A 127 13.89 8.83 -15.25
N SER A 128 14.27 8.36 -14.05
CA SER A 128 15.61 8.62 -13.50
C SER A 128 16.72 8.07 -14.42
N THR A 129 17.82 8.81 -14.59
CA THR A 129 18.97 8.35 -15.39
C THR A 129 19.94 7.44 -14.61
N THR A 130 19.74 7.31 -13.29
CA THR A 130 20.61 6.55 -12.40
C THR A 130 19.95 5.27 -11.90
N GLY A 131 20.73 4.38 -11.29
CA GLY A 131 20.20 3.17 -10.64
C GLY A 131 19.72 2.08 -11.60
N LYS A 132 20.27 2.01 -12.82
CA LYS A 132 19.90 1.02 -13.86
C LYS A 132 19.79 -0.42 -13.31
N ARG A 133 20.81 -0.89 -12.58
CA ARG A 133 20.80 -2.23 -11.96
C ARG A 133 19.64 -2.39 -10.96
N THR A 134 19.46 -1.42 -10.07
CA THR A 134 18.36 -1.44 -9.11
C THR A 134 17.01 -1.51 -9.83
N LYS A 135 16.83 -0.83 -10.96
CA LYS A 135 15.61 -0.89 -11.79
C LYS A 135 15.38 -2.24 -12.45
N GLU A 136 16.45 -2.92 -12.89
CA GLU A 136 16.34 -4.28 -13.45
C GLU A 136 15.84 -5.30 -12.42
N ILE A 137 16.08 -5.03 -11.13
CA ILE A 137 15.69 -5.89 -10.01
C ILE A 137 14.34 -5.43 -9.43
N LEU A 138 14.14 -4.11 -9.31
CA LEU A 138 12.98 -3.43 -8.74
C LEU A 138 12.44 -2.43 -9.76
N PRO A 139 11.63 -2.87 -10.74
CA PRO A 139 11.19 -2.03 -11.85
C PRO A 139 10.18 -0.95 -11.45
N SER A 140 9.55 -1.08 -10.28
CA SER A 140 8.57 -0.14 -9.74
C SER A 140 8.85 0.18 -8.27
N ALA A 141 8.42 1.36 -7.84
CA ALA A 141 8.41 1.72 -6.44
C ALA A 141 7.52 0.73 -5.66
N ASN A 142 7.97 0.36 -4.47
CA ASN A 142 7.23 -0.55 -3.59
C ASN A 142 7.33 -0.07 -2.14
N LEU A 143 6.22 0.44 -1.60
CA LEU A 143 6.17 0.94 -0.22
C LEU A 143 6.28 -0.16 0.84
N ASP A 144 6.00 -1.41 0.48
CA ASP A 144 6.09 -2.55 1.39
C ASP A 144 7.50 -3.15 1.43
N LEU A 145 8.38 -2.72 0.50
CA LEU A 145 9.76 -3.18 0.40
C LEU A 145 10.70 -2.27 1.18
N LEU A 146 10.83 -2.53 2.48
CA LEU A 146 11.88 -1.92 3.31
C LEU A 146 13.11 -2.84 3.33
N ILE A 147 14.14 -2.45 2.57
CA ILE A 147 15.42 -3.16 2.57
C ILE A 147 16.34 -2.48 3.58
N SER A 148 16.47 -3.09 4.75
CA SER A 148 17.40 -2.63 5.80
C SER A 148 18.72 -3.39 5.82
N ASN A 149 18.81 -4.54 5.13
CA ASN A 149 20.01 -5.34 5.12
C ASN A 149 21.05 -4.76 4.14
N LYS A 150 22.20 -4.34 4.67
CA LYS A 150 23.30 -3.74 3.89
C LYS A 150 23.81 -4.61 2.73
N TYR A 151 23.83 -5.93 2.89
CA TYR A 151 24.31 -6.86 1.86
C TYR A 151 23.33 -6.96 0.69
N VAL A 152 22.03 -6.86 0.97
CA VAL A 152 21.00 -6.75 -0.08
C VAL A 152 21.10 -5.41 -0.82
N ILE A 153 21.39 -4.33 -0.10
CA ILE A 153 21.64 -3.02 -0.72
C ILE A 153 22.84 -3.10 -1.67
N TYR A 154 23.95 -3.69 -1.23
CA TYR A 154 25.13 -3.93 -2.07
C TYR A 154 24.80 -4.72 -3.34
N LEU A 155 24.04 -5.81 -3.19
CA LEU A 155 23.56 -6.62 -4.30
C LEU A 155 22.79 -5.79 -5.34
N PHE A 156 21.83 -4.97 -4.90
CA PHE A 156 20.94 -4.23 -5.80
C PHE A 156 21.62 -3.05 -6.48
N THR A 157 22.55 -2.41 -5.76
CA THR A 157 23.19 -1.18 -6.24
C THR A 157 24.52 -1.42 -6.94
N ASN A 158 25.05 -2.64 -6.91
CA ASN A 158 26.46 -2.93 -7.26
C ASN A 158 27.44 -2.08 -6.45
N HIS A 159 27.08 -1.79 -5.20
CA HIS A 159 27.92 -1.02 -4.27
C HIS A 159 28.52 -1.96 -3.23
N GLY A 160 29.52 -1.46 -2.50
CA GLY A 160 30.10 -2.16 -1.37
C GLY A 160 31.58 -2.44 -1.56
N PRO A 161 32.13 -3.41 -0.82
CA PRO A 161 33.57 -3.64 -0.79
C PRO A 161 34.01 -4.49 -2.00
N PHE A 162 33.90 -3.92 -3.19
CA PHE A 162 34.21 -4.54 -4.47
C PHE A 162 35.29 -3.75 -5.20
N PRO A 163 36.28 -4.40 -5.84
CA PRO A 163 37.33 -3.68 -6.57
C PRO A 163 36.79 -2.70 -7.60
N ALA A 164 35.82 -3.11 -8.42
CA ALA A 164 35.21 -2.24 -9.45
C ALA A 164 34.53 -1.01 -8.85
N TYR A 165 33.79 -1.19 -7.74
CA TYR A 165 33.12 -0.09 -7.06
C TYR A 165 34.12 0.86 -6.39
N LEU A 166 35.09 0.33 -5.63
CA LEU A 166 36.08 1.13 -4.93
C LEU A 166 37.02 1.87 -5.88
N CYS A 167 37.36 1.27 -7.03
CA CYS A 167 38.13 1.91 -8.09
C CYS A 167 37.41 3.14 -8.67
N ARG A 168 36.09 3.06 -8.84
CA ARG A 168 35.27 4.22 -9.28
C ARG A 168 35.35 5.39 -8.30
N PHE A 169 35.51 5.11 -7.00
CA PHE A 169 35.70 6.13 -5.95
C PHE A 169 37.16 6.49 -5.68
N LYS A 170 38.11 6.03 -6.53
CA LYS A 170 39.54 6.31 -6.40
C LYS A 170 40.15 5.82 -5.07
N ILE A 171 39.54 4.80 -4.46
CA ILE A 171 40.07 4.13 -3.27
C ILE A 171 41.07 3.03 -3.68
N LEU A 172 40.79 2.37 -4.80
CA LEU A 172 41.70 1.42 -5.46
C LEU A 172 42.09 1.96 -6.84
N ASN A 173 43.24 1.51 -7.33
CA ASN A 173 43.76 1.89 -8.65
C ASN A 173 43.31 0.94 -9.77
N ASN A 174 42.88 -0.27 -9.43
CA ASN A 174 42.49 -1.32 -10.37
C ASN A 174 41.07 -1.83 -10.02
N PRO A 175 40.14 -1.94 -10.99
CA PRO A 175 38.81 -2.50 -10.77
C PRO A 175 38.74 -4.03 -10.69
N ASP A 176 39.86 -4.73 -10.86
CA ASP A 176 39.90 -6.18 -11.01
C ASP A 176 40.08 -6.91 -9.67
N CYS A 177 39.54 -8.12 -9.63
CA CYS A 177 39.73 -9.09 -8.56
C CYS A 177 41.13 -9.70 -8.62
N LEU A 178 41.61 -10.30 -7.52
CA LEU A 178 42.88 -11.03 -7.48
C LEU A 178 42.93 -12.23 -8.44
N CYS A 179 41.79 -12.71 -8.93
CA CYS A 179 41.77 -13.77 -9.95
C CYS A 179 41.90 -13.23 -11.39
N GLY A 180 42.07 -11.92 -11.57
CA GLY A 180 42.27 -11.26 -12.87
C GLY A 180 40.98 -10.85 -13.60
N GLU A 181 39.80 -11.18 -13.06
CA GLU A 181 38.50 -10.81 -13.63
C GLU A 181 37.98 -9.50 -13.05
N HIS A 182 37.03 -8.85 -13.75
CA HIS A 182 36.40 -7.62 -13.26
C HIS A 182 35.71 -7.82 -11.90
N GLY A 183 36.11 -7.05 -10.90
CA GLY A 183 35.72 -7.26 -9.50
C GLY A 183 34.37 -6.64 -9.14
N ASP A 184 33.29 -7.02 -9.82
CA ASP A 184 31.92 -6.54 -9.53
C ASP A 184 31.08 -7.55 -8.74
N VAL A 185 29.88 -7.15 -8.30
CA VAL A 185 28.96 -8.03 -7.55
C VAL A 185 28.69 -9.34 -8.31
N ASP A 186 28.43 -9.30 -9.62
CA ASP A 186 28.00 -10.49 -10.36
C ASP A 186 29.11 -11.53 -10.46
N HIS A 187 30.36 -11.09 -10.64
CA HIS A 187 31.54 -11.95 -10.58
C HIS A 187 31.61 -12.69 -9.24
N TYR A 188 31.54 -11.98 -8.11
CA TYR A 188 31.62 -12.58 -6.79
C TYR A 188 30.42 -13.49 -6.46
N LEU A 189 29.26 -13.26 -7.07
CA LEU A 189 28.09 -14.11 -6.84
C LEU A 189 28.09 -15.39 -7.68
N THR A 190 28.76 -15.42 -8.84
CA THR A 190 28.51 -16.47 -9.84
C THR A 190 29.75 -17.17 -10.40
N SER A 191 30.92 -16.55 -10.36
CA SER A 191 32.10 -17.07 -11.08
C SER A 191 33.44 -16.92 -10.37
N CYS A 192 33.54 -16.07 -9.34
CA CYS A 192 34.79 -15.86 -8.63
C CYS A 192 35.28 -17.14 -7.93
N MET A 193 36.53 -17.52 -8.20
CA MET A 193 37.15 -18.69 -7.59
C MET A 193 37.20 -18.61 -6.06
N TYR A 194 37.33 -17.41 -5.49
CA TYR A 194 37.42 -17.19 -4.04
C TYR A 194 36.07 -17.31 -3.33
N THR A 195 34.95 -17.30 -4.06
CA THR A 195 33.60 -17.43 -3.50
C THR A 195 32.85 -18.65 -4.03
N LYS A 196 33.57 -19.62 -4.61
CA LYS A 196 33.01 -20.82 -5.25
C LYS A 196 31.98 -21.56 -4.40
N ASP A 197 32.24 -21.70 -3.10
CA ASP A 197 31.36 -22.43 -2.18
C ASP A 197 30.06 -21.68 -1.86
N TYR A 198 29.98 -20.41 -2.24
CA TYR A 198 28.85 -19.52 -1.95
C TYR A 198 28.10 -19.07 -3.20
N HIS A 199 28.49 -19.55 -4.40
CA HIS A 199 27.89 -19.14 -5.66
C HIS A 199 26.37 -19.29 -5.66
N LEU A 200 25.71 -18.35 -6.32
CA LEU A 200 24.28 -18.23 -6.40
C LEU A 200 23.82 -18.40 -7.85
N LEU A 201 22.74 -19.15 -8.02
CA LEU A 201 22.02 -19.18 -9.28
C LEU A 201 21.14 -17.94 -9.36
N LEU A 202 21.59 -16.94 -10.11
CA LEU A 202 20.83 -15.72 -10.35
C LEU A 202 19.73 -16.01 -11.38
N PRO A 203 18.45 -15.68 -11.10
CA PRO A 203 17.39 -15.82 -12.08
C PRO A 203 17.52 -14.78 -13.20
N THR A 204 17.06 -15.21 -14.36
CA THR A 204 16.99 -14.40 -15.58
C THR A 204 15.55 -13.94 -15.83
N GLY A 205 15.41 -12.80 -16.52
CA GLY A 205 14.11 -12.27 -16.95
C GLY A 205 13.13 -11.98 -15.82
N ALA A 206 11.84 -12.27 -16.05
CA ALA A 206 10.73 -11.93 -15.16
C ALA A 206 10.80 -12.60 -13.77
N ALA A 207 11.54 -13.71 -13.63
CA ALA A 207 11.71 -14.40 -12.35
C ALA A 207 12.53 -13.58 -11.34
N ARG A 208 13.29 -12.57 -11.79
CA ARG A 208 14.16 -11.74 -10.95
C ARG A 208 13.36 -10.93 -9.92
N THR A 209 12.20 -10.39 -10.26
CA THR A 209 11.38 -9.57 -9.34
C THR A 209 10.79 -10.38 -8.18
N ASP A 210 10.24 -11.56 -8.47
CA ASP A 210 9.66 -12.44 -7.44
C ASP A 210 10.73 -13.11 -6.58
N TRP A 211 11.87 -13.45 -7.19
CA TRP A 211 13.06 -13.93 -6.49
C TRP A 211 13.52 -12.90 -5.46
N THR A 212 13.62 -11.63 -5.84
CA THR A 212 14.06 -10.52 -4.98
C THR A 212 13.20 -10.39 -3.71
N ARG A 213 11.87 -10.47 -3.84
CA ARG A 213 10.92 -10.34 -2.70
C ARG A 213 11.10 -11.45 -1.66
N LYS A 214 11.39 -12.67 -2.10
CA LYS A 214 11.55 -13.84 -1.23
C LYS A 214 12.91 -13.83 -0.51
N LEU A 215 13.92 -13.18 -1.09
CA LEU A 215 15.30 -13.25 -0.59
C LEU A 215 15.63 -12.28 0.53
N CYS A 216 15.01 -11.09 0.53
CA CYS A 216 15.16 -10.15 1.63
C CYS A 216 14.78 -10.75 2.99
N LYS A 217 14.07 -11.89 3.00
CA LYS A 217 13.59 -12.59 4.19
C LYS A 217 14.22 -13.98 4.40
N ASN A 218 15.07 -14.46 3.49
CA ASN A 218 15.67 -15.80 3.60
C ASN A 218 17.03 -15.75 4.31
N TYR A 219 17.08 -16.27 5.54
CA TYR A 219 18.28 -16.24 6.37
C TYR A 219 19.51 -16.95 5.75
N LEU A 220 19.32 -18.13 5.16
CA LEU A 220 20.42 -18.89 4.54
C LEU A 220 21.04 -18.12 3.38
N PHE A 221 20.19 -17.48 2.56
CA PHE A 221 20.65 -16.62 1.48
C PHE A 221 21.40 -15.39 1.98
N LEU A 222 20.86 -14.70 3.00
CA LEU A 222 21.51 -13.53 3.59
C LEU A 222 22.88 -13.88 4.18
N ASN A 223 23.03 -15.07 4.76
CA ASN A 223 24.32 -15.55 5.24
C ASN A 223 25.31 -15.85 4.12
N ARG A 224 24.87 -16.47 3.00
CA ARG A 224 25.73 -16.65 1.83
C ARG A 224 26.21 -15.32 1.28
N LEU A 225 25.29 -14.36 1.11
CA LEU A 225 25.63 -13.00 0.71
C LEU A 225 26.67 -12.39 1.65
N LYS A 226 26.42 -12.44 2.96
CA LYS A 226 27.37 -11.95 3.97
C LYS A 226 28.76 -12.54 3.78
N SER A 227 28.89 -13.86 3.62
CA SER A 227 30.18 -14.52 3.38
C SER A 227 30.88 -14.00 2.11
N ILE A 228 30.15 -13.88 1.01
CA ILE A 228 30.67 -13.35 -0.27
C ILE A 228 31.22 -11.93 -0.08
N PHE A 229 30.44 -11.03 0.52
CA PHE A 229 30.84 -9.64 0.71
C PHE A 229 32.00 -9.49 1.72
N GLU A 230 32.12 -10.40 2.69
CA GLU A 230 33.26 -10.43 3.62
C GLU A 230 34.54 -10.91 2.94
N ILE A 231 34.46 -11.90 2.05
CA ILE A 231 35.60 -12.34 1.23
C ILE A 231 36.04 -11.21 0.30
N SER A 232 35.11 -10.59 -0.42
CA SER A 232 35.39 -9.48 -1.32
C SER A 232 36.06 -8.30 -0.60
N ARG A 233 35.62 -8.00 0.63
CA ARG A 233 36.26 -6.99 1.49
C ARG A 233 37.71 -7.32 1.81
N LYS A 234 38.01 -8.55 2.25
CA LYS A 234 39.39 -8.96 2.55
C LYS A 234 40.28 -8.83 1.32
N ILE A 235 39.76 -9.15 0.14
CA ILE A 235 40.45 -8.97 -1.13
C ILE A 235 40.73 -7.48 -1.39
N CYS A 236 39.75 -6.61 -1.21
CA CYS A 236 39.93 -5.16 -1.38
C CYS A 236 40.96 -4.59 -0.38
N ASP A 237 40.91 -5.01 0.88
CA ASP A 237 41.85 -4.58 1.92
C ASP A 237 43.29 -5.02 1.59
N HIS A 238 43.46 -6.17 0.94
CA HIS A 238 44.76 -6.62 0.44
C HIS A 238 45.22 -5.78 -0.75
N LEU A 239 44.34 -5.58 -1.75
CA LEU A 239 44.64 -4.77 -2.94
C LEU A 239 45.01 -3.32 -2.60
N GLN A 240 44.45 -2.75 -1.52
CA GLN A 240 44.77 -1.40 -1.09
C GLN A 240 46.19 -1.27 -0.50
N ARG A 241 46.80 -2.37 -0.07
CA ARG A 241 48.15 -2.40 0.53
C ARG A 241 49.26 -2.66 -0.49
N LEU A 242 48.90 -3.02 -1.73
CA LEU A 242 49.81 -3.21 -2.85
C LEU A 242 50.05 -1.87 -3.56
#